data_AF-A0A820ELI0-F1
#
_entry.id   AF-A0A820ELI0-F1
#
_cell.length_a   1.000
_cell.length_b   1.000
_cell.length_c   1.000
_cell.angle_alpha   90.00
_cell.angle_beta   90.00
_cell.angle_gamma   90.00
#
_symmetry.space_group_name_H-M   'P 1'
#
loop_
_entity.id
_entity.type
_entity.pdbx_description
1 polymer ?
#
loop_
_entity_poly.entity_id
_entity_poly.type
_entity_poly.pdbx_seq_one_letter_code
_entity_poly.pdbx_strand_id
1 'polypeptide(L)'
;MYKPCGHLIACDECSSLMKKCLICRVPIDSIVSFQELCSENNTNVPVKSEIVTLPINNVNETTTVARLQQQLDEIREQVHCPICMDRLKNMVFLCGHGLCQSCGDRVQECPICRKQIEKSIILYT
;
A
#
# COMPACT_ATOMS: atom_id res chain seq x y z
N MET A 1 6.99 14.93 -10.10
CA MET A 1 8.18 14.34 -9.44
C MET A 1 8.42 15.06 -8.13
N TYR A 2 8.48 14.35 -7.01
CA TYR A 2 8.63 14.96 -5.68
C TYR A 2 10.10 15.24 -5.36
N LYS A 3 10.45 16.46 -4.97
CA LYS A 3 11.79 16.80 -4.48
C LYS A 3 11.82 16.79 -2.94
N PRO A 4 12.93 16.36 -2.32
CA PRO A 4 14.20 15.96 -2.95
C PRO A 4 14.25 14.48 -3.41
N CYS A 5 13.25 13.65 -3.11
CA CYS A 5 13.37 12.20 -3.30
C CYS A 5 13.29 11.65 -4.75
N GLY A 6 12.82 12.42 -5.72
CA GLY A 6 12.72 12.04 -7.13
C GLY A 6 11.57 11.10 -7.51
N HIS A 7 10.70 10.70 -6.58
CA HIS A 7 9.63 9.73 -6.89
C HIS A 7 8.45 10.35 -7.66
N LEU A 8 7.87 9.56 -8.57
CA LEU A 8 6.67 9.86 -9.37
C LEU A 8 5.57 8.85 -8.99
N ILE A 9 4.61 9.26 -8.16
CA ILE A 9 3.65 8.31 -7.55
C ILE A 9 2.18 8.75 -7.63
N ALA A 10 1.93 9.91 -8.22
CA ALA A 10 0.60 10.50 -8.32
C ALA A 10 0.57 11.43 -9.53
N CYS A 11 -0.62 11.65 -10.10
CA CYS A 11 -0.84 12.70 -11.10
C CYS A 11 -0.69 14.10 -10.47
N ASP A 12 -0.70 15.15 -11.29
CA ASP A 12 -0.49 16.52 -10.83
C ASP A 12 -1.56 16.97 -9.82
N GLU A 13 -2.82 16.58 -10.02
CA GLU A 13 -3.92 16.89 -9.10
C GLU A 13 -3.75 16.18 -7.75
N CYS A 14 -3.53 14.86 -7.75
CA CYS A 14 -3.32 14.10 -6.53
C CYS A 14 -2.02 14.47 -5.81
N SER A 15 -1.03 14.99 -6.55
CA SER A 15 0.24 15.42 -5.97
C SER A 15 0.11 16.62 -5.05
N SER A 16 -0.82 17.53 -5.34
CA SER A 16 -1.09 18.71 -4.50
C SER A 16 -1.61 18.34 -3.09
N LEU A 17 -2.21 17.16 -2.93
CA LEU A 17 -2.75 16.68 -1.65
C LEU A 17 -1.69 15.99 -0.78
N MET A 18 -0.53 15.66 -1.34
CA MET A 18 0.51 14.90 -0.67
C MET A 18 1.50 15.84 0.03
N LYS A 19 1.76 15.58 1.32
CA LYS A 19 2.77 16.31 2.11
C LYS A 19 4.11 15.55 2.22
N LYS A 20 4.09 14.24 1.94
CA LYS A 20 5.24 13.34 2.03
C LYS A 20 5.15 12.28 0.92
N CYS A 21 6.28 11.83 0.40
CA CYS A 21 6.31 10.77 -0.59
C CYS A 21 5.83 9.42 0.00
N LEU A 22 4.99 8.65 -0.71
CA LEU A 22 4.51 7.34 -0.21
C LEU A 22 5.57 6.23 -0.29
N ILE A 23 6.57 6.38 -1.17
CA ILE A 23 7.67 5.41 -1.29
C ILE A 23 8.69 5.63 -0.16
N CYS A 24 9.13 6.87 0.04
CA CYS A 24 10.26 7.17 0.94
C CYS A 24 9.94 8.14 2.11
N ARG A 25 8.76 8.75 2.15
CA ARG A 25 8.26 9.65 3.22
C ARG A 25 9.04 10.93 3.49
N VAL A 26 10.02 11.20 2.65
CA VAL A 26 10.68 12.49 2.58
C VAL A 26 9.61 13.57 2.37
N PRO A 27 9.66 14.69 3.12
CA PRO A 27 8.78 15.83 2.90
C PRO A 27 8.88 16.29 1.45
N ILE A 28 7.74 16.68 0.89
CA ILE A 28 7.69 17.17 -0.49
C ILE A 28 7.89 18.67 -0.42
N ASP A 29 9.10 19.11 -0.76
CA ASP A 29 9.43 20.54 -0.78
C ASP A 29 8.89 21.19 -2.04
N SER A 30 8.97 20.48 -3.17
CA SER A 30 8.42 20.90 -4.44
C SER A 30 8.02 19.70 -5.30
N ILE A 31 7.03 19.93 -6.16
CA ILE A 31 6.54 18.97 -7.14
C ILE A 31 6.89 19.53 -8.50
N VAL A 32 7.72 18.82 -9.25
CA VAL A 32 8.09 19.18 -10.63
C VAL A 32 7.23 18.35 -11.57
N SER A 33 6.37 18.98 -12.37
CA SER A 33 5.59 18.27 -13.41
C SER A 33 6.56 17.66 -14.41
N PHE A 34 6.24 16.47 -14.93
CA PHE A 34 7.11 15.73 -15.85
C PHE A 34 7.52 16.57 -17.08
N GLN A 35 6.69 17.55 -17.46
CA GLN A 35 6.91 18.45 -18.58
C GLN A 35 8.09 19.41 -18.43
N GLU A 36 8.51 19.76 -17.21
CA GLU A 36 9.64 20.69 -16.97
C GLU A 36 11.01 19.98 -16.97
N LEU A 37 11.04 18.65 -16.93
CA LEU A 37 12.28 17.86 -16.95
C LEU A 37 12.71 17.46 -18.37
N CYS A 38 11.83 17.69 -19.35
CA CYS A 38 12.04 17.34 -20.75
C CYS A 38 11.91 18.57 -21.64
N SER A 39 12.71 19.61 -21.39
CA SER A 39 13.10 20.52 -22.48
C SER A 39 14.15 19.81 -23.33
N GLU A 40 13.67 18.85 -24.13
CA GLU A 40 14.02 18.56 -25.52
C GLU A 40 13.63 17.11 -25.87
N ASN A 41 12.63 17.00 -26.76
CA ASN A 41 12.33 15.87 -27.66
C ASN A 41 11.50 14.68 -27.11
N ASN A 42 10.18 14.87 -27.18
CA ASN A 42 9.25 14.05 -27.97
C ASN A 42 9.42 12.52 -27.93
N THR A 43 8.64 11.85 -27.08
CA THR A 43 7.97 10.60 -27.46
C THR A 43 6.64 10.47 -26.72
N ASN A 44 5.56 10.38 -27.50
CA ASN A 44 4.25 9.88 -27.10
C ASN A 44 4.38 8.61 -26.25
N VAL A 45 3.95 8.65 -24.99
CA VAL A 45 3.65 7.43 -24.23
C VAL A 45 2.13 7.31 -24.11
N PRO A 46 1.49 6.41 -24.86
CA PRO A 46 0.07 6.14 -24.69
C PRO A 46 -0.11 5.30 -23.42
N VAL A 47 -0.53 5.92 -22.32
CA VAL A 47 -1.05 5.18 -21.17
C VAL A 47 -2.46 4.72 -21.54
N LYS A 48 -2.56 3.54 -22.16
CA LYS A 48 -3.83 2.80 -22.19
C LYS A 48 -4.09 2.29 -20.78
N SER A 49 -4.90 3.01 -20.02
CA SER A 49 -5.60 2.44 -18.87
C SER A 49 -6.56 1.39 -19.39
N GLU A 50 -6.22 0.12 -19.22
CA GLU A 50 -7.20 -0.96 -19.34
C GLU A 50 -8.19 -0.78 -18.19
N ILE A 51 -9.36 -0.23 -18.54
CA ILE A 51 -10.56 -0.33 -17.73
C ILE A 51 -10.84 -1.82 -17.62
N VAL A 52 -10.65 -2.39 -16.43
CA VAL A 52 -11.08 -3.76 -16.12
C VAL A 52 -12.61 -3.74 -16.08
N THR A 53 -13.25 -3.84 -17.24
CA THR A 53 -14.66 -4.22 -17.33
C THR A 53 -14.75 -5.70 -16.98
N LEU A 54 -15.14 -6.00 -15.75
CA LEU A 54 -15.58 -7.34 -15.37
C LEU A 54 -16.80 -7.71 -16.24
N PRO A 55 -16.76 -8.78 -17.05
CA PRO A 55 -17.94 -9.18 -17.81
C PRO A 55 -18.97 -9.79 -16.88
N ILE A 56 -20.20 -9.31 -17.04
CA ILE A 56 -21.43 -9.78 -16.43
C ILE A 56 -21.82 -11.14 -17.03
N ASN A 57 -22.12 -12.09 -16.14
CA ASN A 57 -22.94 -13.32 -16.30
C ASN A 57 -22.43 -14.52 -17.11
N ASN A 58 -21.78 -15.46 -16.41
CA ASN A 58 -22.02 -16.91 -16.56
C ASN A 58 -21.61 -17.64 -15.25
N VAL A 59 -22.58 -17.95 -14.39
CA VAL A 59 -22.32 -18.57 -13.07
C VAL A 59 -22.16 -20.07 -13.24
N ASN A 60 -20.93 -20.52 -13.47
CA ASN A 60 -20.57 -21.93 -13.38
C ASN A 60 -20.29 -22.25 -11.89
N GLU A 61 -20.83 -23.32 -11.31
CA GLU A 61 -20.59 -23.71 -9.90
C GLU A 61 -19.10 -23.80 -9.53
N THR A 62 -18.23 -24.05 -10.50
CA THR A 62 -16.77 -24.00 -10.33
C THR A 62 -16.25 -22.59 -10.04
N THR A 63 -16.88 -21.56 -10.58
CA THR A 63 -16.52 -20.15 -10.32
C THR A 63 -16.98 -19.66 -8.95
N THR A 64 -18.06 -20.21 -8.39
CA THR A 64 -18.51 -19.83 -7.04
C THR A 64 -17.62 -20.44 -5.96
N VAL A 65 -17.26 -21.72 -6.09
CA VAL A 65 -16.27 -22.36 -5.19
C VAL A 65 -14.92 -21.64 -5.27
N ALA A 66 -14.45 -21.30 -6.47
CA ALA A 66 -13.20 -20.55 -6.64
C ALA A 66 -13.28 -19.16 -5.98
N ARG A 67 -14.41 -18.44 -6.11
CA ARG A 67 -14.63 -17.16 -5.45
C ARG A 67 -14.68 -17.27 -3.93
N LEU A 68 -15.36 -18.27 -3.39
CA LEU A 68 -15.43 -18.52 -1.95
C LEU A 68 -14.05 -18.88 -1.38
N GLN A 69 -13.28 -19.70 -2.11
CA GLN A 69 -11.92 -20.03 -1.73
C GLN A 69 -11.03 -18.79 -1.72
N GLN A 70 -11.11 -17.94 -2.75
CA GLN A 70 -10.40 -16.66 -2.78
C GLN A 70 -10.79 -15.77 -1.60
N GLN A 71 -12.08 -15.65 -1.28
CA GLN A 71 -12.54 -14.87 -0.13
C GLN A 71 -12.00 -15.42 1.19
N LEU A 72 -11.95 -16.75 1.35
CA LEU A 72 -11.35 -17.36 2.54
C LEU A 72 -9.86 -17.02 2.66
N ASP A 73 -9.13 -17.04 1.55
CA ASP A 73 -7.70 -16.73 1.53
C ASP A 73 -7.45 -15.24 1.80
N GLU A 74 -8.25 -14.33 1.23
CA GLU A 74 -8.20 -12.90 1.55
C GLU A 74 -8.47 -12.62 3.04
N ILE A 75 -9.48 -13.29 3.64
CA ILE A 75 -9.79 -13.17 5.06
C ILE A 75 -8.64 -13.72 5.92
N ARG A 76 -8.03 -14.84 5.52
CA ARG A 76 -6.86 -15.40 6.21
C ARG A 76 -5.71 -14.41 6.17
N GLU A 77 -5.34 -13.89 5.01
CA GLU A 77 -4.24 -12.92 4.89
C GLU A 77 -4.47 -11.66 5.74
N GLN A 78 -5.72 -11.21 5.86
CA GLN A 78 -6.08 -10.08 6.71
C GLN A 78 -5.84 -10.30 8.20
N VAL A 79 -5.72 -11.52 8.71
CA VAL A 79 -5.45 -11.77 10.15
C VAL A 79 -3.99 -12.14 10.43
N HIS A 80 -3.21 -12.49 9.40
CA HIS A 80 -1.80 -12.85 9.55
C HIS A 80 -0.89 -11.61 9.65
N CYS A 81 0.28 -11.81 10.27
CA CYS A 81 1.28 -10.78 10.39
C CYS A 81 1.92 -10.49 9.02
N PRO A 82 1.90 -9.25 8.52
CA PRO A 82 2.41 -8.89 7.21
C PRO A 82 3.94 -8.98 7.07
N ILE A 83 4.66 -9.26 8.17
CA ILE A 83 6.12 -9.46 8.14
C ILE A 83 6.47 -10.93 7.91
N CYS A 84 5.91 -11.83 8.72
CA CYS A 84 6.28 -13.25 8.66
C CYS A 84 5.29 -14.12 7.88
N MET A 85 4.07 -13.63 7.62
CA MET A 85 2.97 -14.36 6.98
C MET A 85 2.62 -15.71 7.64
N ASP A 86 3.05 -15.92 8.88
CA ASP A 86 2.99 -17.20 9.59
C ASP A 86 2.11 -17.08 10.85
N ARG A 87 2.41 -16.10 11.71
CA ARG A 87 1.67 -15.90 12.96
C ARG A 87 0.54 -14.89 12.81
N LEU A 88 -0.54 -15.08 13.56
CA LEU A 88 -1.65 -14.13 13.64
C LEU A 88 -1.22 -12.82 14.28
N LYS A 89 -1.93 -11.74 13.93
CA LYS A 89 -1.78 -10.43 14.56
C LYS A 89 -2.33 -10.47 15.99
N ASN A 90 -1.43 -10.43 16.97
CA ASN A 90 -1.75 -10.40 18.41
C ASN A 90 -1.12 -9.19 19.13
N MET A 91 -0.67 -8.19 18.38
CA MET A 91 -0.09 -6.96 18.91
C MET A 91 -0.51 -5.78 18.05
N VAL A 92 -0.94 -4.68 18.67
CA VAL A 92 -1.37 -3.46 17.99
C VAL A 92 -0.58 -2.26 18.52
N PHE A 93 -0.07 -1.43 17.60
CA PHE A 93 0.59 -0.17 17.93
C PHE A 93 -0.43 0.93 18.17
N LEU A 94 -0.06 1.99 18.92
CA LEU A 94 -0.94 3.16 19.11
C LEU A 94 -1.33 3.89 17.82
N CYS A 95 -0.64 3.61 16.70
CA CYS A 95 -1.05 4.08 15.38
C CYS A 95 -2.19 3.27 14.73
N GLY A 96 -2.74 2.26 15.41
CA GLY A 96 -3.87 1.42 14.97
C GLY A 96 -3.51 0.22 14.10
N HIS A 97 -2.22 -0.02 13.83
CA HIS A 97 -1.75 -1.09 12.95
C HIS A 97 -1.16 -2.24 13.78
N GLY A 98 -1.32 -3.48 13.31
CA GLY A 98 -0.94 -4.66 14.09
C GLY A 98 -0.02 -5.65 13.39
N LEU A 99 0.76 -6.37 14.20
CA LEU A 99 1.70 -7.43 13.82
C LEU A 99 1.53 -8.61 14.80
N CYS A 100 2.26 -9.70 14.58
CA CYS A 100 2.49 -10.67 15.66
C CYS A 100 3.57 -10.12 16.61
N GLN A 101 3.48 -10.48 17.89
CA GLN A 101 4.36 -10.00 18.96
C GLN A 101 5.85 -10.15 18.61
N SER A 102 6.27 -11.37 18.22
CA SER A 102 7.66 -11.65 17.81
C SER A 102 8.22 -10.77 16.68
N CYS A 103 7.37 -10.27 15.78
CA CYS A 103 7.80 -9.35 14.72
C CYS A 103 7.70 -7.90 15.19
N GLY A 104 6.68 -7.57 15.99
CA GLY A 104 6.49 -6.26 16.59
C GLY A 104 7.62 -5.84 17.54
N ASP A 105 8.21 -6.79 18.27
CA ASP A 105 9.33 -6.51 19.19
C ASP A 105 10.64 -6.17 18.47
N ARG A 106 10.74 -6.50 17.17
CA ARG A 106 11.95 -6.28 16.35
C ARG A 106 11.87 -5.03 15.46
N VAL A 107 10.77 -4.30 15.51
CA VAL A 107 10.56 -3.09 14.71
C VAL A 107 10.45 -1.87 15.61
N GLN A 108 11.07 -0.77 15.19
CA GLN A 108 10.99 0.53 15.89
C GLN A 108 9.97 1.48 15.24
N GLU A 109 9.59 1.20 13.99
CA GLU A 109 8.56 1.91 13.25
C GLU A 109 7.52 0.93 12.73
N CYS A 110 6.26 1.36 12.70
CA CYS A 110 5.18 0.55 12.16
C CYS A 110 5.41 0.25 10.66
N PRO A 111 5.47 -1.01 10.19
CA PRO A 111 5.73 -1.30 8.77
C PRO A 111 4.67 -0.75 7.82
N ILE A 112 3.43 -0.59 8.30
CA ILE A 112 2.30 -0.17 7.47
C ILE A 112 2.26 1.35 7.35
N CYS A 113 2.36 2.06 8.47
CA CYS A 113 2.23 3.51 8.49
C CYS A 113 3.50 4.24 8.90
N ARG A 114 4.66 3.57 8.98
CA ARG A 114 6.02 4.02 9.38
C ARG A 114 6.04 5.20 10.36
N LYS A 115 5.14 5.15 11.34
CA LYS A 115 5.17 6.00 12.53
C LYS A 115 6.05 5.31 13.56
N GLN A 116 6.80 6.08 14.33
CA GLN A 116 7.59 5.56 15.43
C GLN A 116 6.67 4.88 16.46
N ILE A 117 7.11 3.74 16.98
CA ILE A 117 6.35 2.94 17.94
C ILE A 117 6.71 3.43 19.34
N GLU A 118 5.80 4.16 19.97
CA GLU A 118 5.95 4.60 21.36
C GLU A 118 5.49 3.53 22.35
N LYS A 119 4.32 2.93 22.08
CA LYS A 119 3.71 1.87 22.88
C LYS A 119 2.92 0.91 22.00
N SER A 120 2.73 -0.29 22.51
CA SER A 120 1.97 -1.37 21.90
C SER A 120 1.08 -2.05 22.94
N ILE A 121 0.00 -2.67 22.47
CA ILE A 121 -0.96 -3.41 23.27
C ILE A 121 -0.95 -4.85 22.75
N ILE A 122 -0.72 -5.81 23.64
CA ILE A 122 -0.85 -7.24 23.33
C ILE A 122 -2.33 -7.61 23.41
N LEU A 123 -2.83 -8.25 22.36
CA LEU A 123 -4.18 -8.78 22.31
C LEU A 123 -4.15 -10.25 22.77
N TYR A 124 -5.01 -10.57 23.74
CA TYR A 124 -5.27 -11.95 24.15
C TYR A 124 -6.58 -12.37 23.48
N THR A 125 -6.45 -13.10 22.37
CA THR A 125 -7.55 -13.68 21.61
C THR A 125 -7.37 -15.19 21.55
#